data_AF-A0A6D1P2A3-F1
#
_entry.id   AF-A0A6D1P2A3-F1
#
_cell.length_a   1.000
_cell.length_b   1.000
_cell.length_c   1.000
_cell.angle_alpha   90.00
_cell.angle_beta   90.00
_cell.angle_gamma   90.00
#
_symmetry.space_group_name_H-M   'P 1'
#
loop_
_entity.id
_entity.type
_entity.pdbx_description
1 polymer ?
#
loop_
_entity_poly.entity_id
_entity_poly.type
_entity_poly.pdbx_seq_one_letter_code
_entity_poly.pdbx_strand_id
1 'polypeptide(L)'
;MATIVNTKLGEHRGKKRVWLEGQKLLREGYYPGMKYDLELKDSQVVLRVKEEGKFTISKRERNGRVSPIIDLTAQELATVFDGVEMLRVFIRNGAIVISAHHQQERVIERVNRLISKLENGESLSVCSLFHGGGVLDKAIHAGFHKSGIASAISVAVEMEGKYLDSSLANNPELWNEDSIVIESPIQAVNLSKRPPQVDVLMGGIPCTGASKSGRSKNKLEFAESHEEAGSMFFNFLQFVEALNPAVVLIENVPEYQNTASMEVIRSVLSSLGYSLQERILDGNEFGVIERRKRLCVVALSHGIDGFELEKVQPVRTKESRIQDILEPVPLDSERWKSFDYLAEKELRDKAAGKGFSRQLLTGDDEFCGTIGKDYAMQKYRTFHCSSGTA
;
A
#
# COMPACT_ATOMS: atom_id res chain seq x y z
N MET A 1 6.86 38.33 3.60
CA MET A 1 5.86 37.28 3.33
C MET A 1 6.62 36.05 2.85
N ALA A 2 5.96 34.96 2.50
CA ALA A 2 6.62 33.82 1.86
C ALA A 2 5.78 33.36 0.68
N THR A 3 6.45 32.91 -0.38
CA THR A 3 5.82 32.28 -1.53
C THR A 3 6.47 30.91 -1.78
N ILE A 4 5.65 29.87 -1.91
CA ILE A 4 6.09 28.52 -2.26
C ILE A 4 5.61 28.22 -3.67
N VAL A 5 6.52 27.72 -4.51
CA VAL A 5 6.24 27.29 -5.87
C VAL A 5 6.76 25.89 -6.04
N ASN A 6 5.88 24.96 -6.38
CA ASN A 6 6.30 23.65 -6.89
C ASN A 6 6.33 23.73 -8.42
N THR A 7 7.44 23.34 -9.02
CA THR A 7 7.63 23.44 -10.47
C THR A 7 8.50 22.31 -10.97
N LYS A 8 8.30 21.91 -12.23
CA LYS A 8 9.16 20.91 -12.88
C LYS A 8 10.55 21.50 -13.08
N LEU A 9 11.58 20.70 -12.82
CA LEU A 9 12.90 20.99 -13.33
C LEU A 9 12.86 20.81 -14.85
N GLY A 10 13.01 21.91 -15.59
CA GLY A 10 12.97 21.90 -17.03
C GLY A 10 14.34 21.58 -17.63
N GLU A 11 14.37 21.54 -18.96
CA GLU A 11 15.61 21.46 -19.72
C GLU A 11 15.62 22.55 -20.80
N HIS A 12 16.79 23.12 -21.07
CA HIS A 12 17.00 24.03 -22.18
C HIS A 12 18.39 23.83 -22.77
N ARG A 13 18.42 23.36 -24.04
CA ARG A 13 19.65 23.07 -24.79
C ARG A 13 20.59 22.11 -24.03
N GLY A 14 20.06 21.00 -23.50
CA GLY A 14 20.85 20.00 -22.79
C GLY A 14 21.21 20.36 -21.34
N LYS A 15 20.77 21.53 -20.84
CA LYS A 15 21.05 21.98 -19.47
C LYS A 15 19.78 22.01 -18.65
N LYS A 16 19.88 21.55 -17.40
CA LYS A 16 18.80 21.68 -16.41
C LYS A 16 18.44 23.16 -16.22
N ARG A 17 17.14 23.44 -16.12
CA ARG A 17 16.59 24.79 -16.11
C ARG A 17 15.56 24.99 -15.01
N VAL A 18 15.72 26.08 -14.26
CA VAL A 18 14.67 26.59 -13.37
C VAL A 18 14.09 27.88 -13.95
N TRP A 19 12.79 27.91 -14.16
CA TRP A 19 12.07 29.08 -14.68
C TRP A 19 11.08 29.61 -13.65
N LEU A 20 11.27 30.86 -13.21
CA LEU A 20 10.36 31.56 -12.29
C LEU A 20 9.95 32.89 -12.91
N GLU A 21 8.66 33.21 -12.91
CA GLU A 21 8.19 34.49 -13.42
C GLU A 21 6.94 35.02 -12.69
N GLY A 22 6.67 36.32 -12.85
CA GLY A 22 5.38 36.92 -12.52
C GLY A 22 5.25 37.51 -11.12
N GLN A 23 4.01 37.76 -10.70
CA GLN A 23 3.67 38.53 -9.50
C GLN A 23 4.20 37.94 -8.20
N LYS A 24 4.41 36.63 -8.14
CA LYS A 24 5.03 35.95 -6.99
C LYS A 24 6.44 36.46 -6.65
N LEU A 25 7.22 36.82 -7.67
CA LEU A 25 8.55 37.39 -7.49
C LEU A 25 8.43 38.85 -7.03
N LEU A 26 7.57 39.64 -7.69
CA LEU A 26 7.32 41.05 -7.31
C LEU A 26 6.84 41.18 -5.86
N ARG A 27 5.90 40.32 -5.44
CA ARG A 27 5.36 40.27 -4.07
C ARG A 27 6.46 40.11 -3.02
N GLU A 28 7.50 39.34 -3.33
CA GLU A 28 8.61 39.07 -2.42
C GLU A 28 9.81 40.00 -2.66
N GLY A 29 9.64 41.07 -3.44
CA GLY A 29 10.64 42.13 -3.63
C GLY A 29 11.66 41.86 -4.73
N TYR A 30 11.36 40.97 -5.68
CA TYR A 30 12.22 40.70 -6.83
C TYR A 30 11.73 41.44 -8.07
N TYR A 31 12.52 42.42 -8.50
CA TYR A 31 12.21 43.32 -9.61
C TYR A 31 13.17 43.11 -10.79
N PRO A 32 12.74 43.38 -12.04
CA PRO A 32 13.65 43.36 -13.17
C PRO A 32 14.85 44.30 -12.96
N GLY A 33 16.03 43.86 -13.39
CA GLY A 33 17.29 44.59 -13.28
C GLY A 33 18.06 44.36 -11.97
N MET A 34 17.42 43.79 -10.93
CA MET A 34 18.15 43.37 -9.73
C MET A 34 19.14 42.25 -10.08
N LYS A 35 20.27 42.24 -9.38
CA LYS A 35 21.30 41.22 -9.54
C LYS A 35 21.28 40.23 -8.39
N TYR A 36 21.69 39.00 -8.65
CA TYR A 36 21.76 37.94 -7.65
C TYR A 36 22.93 37.00 -7.92
N ASP A 37 23.39 36.35 -6.87
CA ASP A 37 24.32 35.22 -6.93
C ASP A 37 23.61 33.92 -6.59
N LEU A 38 24.26 32.82 -6.97
CA LEU A 38 23.87 31.47 -6.63
C LEU A 38 24.86 30.90 -5.61
N GLU A 39 24.33 30.34 -4.54
CA GLU A 39 25.06 29.65 -3.49
C GLU A 39 24.58 28.21 -3.43
N LEU A 40 25.53 27.27 -3.36
CA LEU A 40 25.23 25.88 -3.03
C LEU A 40 25.22 25.71 -1.51
N LYS A 41 24.16 25.14 -0.97
CA LYS A 41 24.06 24.75 0.44
C LYS A 41 23.45 23.36 0.52
N ASP A 42 24.25 22.38 0.90
CA ASP A 42 23.84 20.98 0.99
C ASP A 42 23.18 20.53 -0.34
N SER A 43 21.96 20.00 -0.28
CA SER A 43 21.15 19.59 -1.44
C SER A 43 20.26 20.72 -1.98
N GLN A 44 20.64 21.98 -1.77
CA GLN A 44 19.85 23.16 -2.13
C GLN A 44 20.66 24.18 -2.93
N VAL A 45 19.94 24.88 -3.79
CA VAL A 45 20.43 26.02 -4.56
C VAL A 45 19.76 27.27 -4.02
N VAL A 46 20.55 28.20 -3.48
CA VAL A 46 20.07 29.44 -2.87
C VAL A 46 20.44 30.62 -3.74
N LEU A 47 19.45 31.39 -4.18
CA LEU A 47 19.66 32.63 -4.91
C LEU A 47 19.55 33.78 -3.91
N ARG A 48 20.56 34.65 -3.86
CA ARG A 48 20.57 35.84 -3.01
C ARG A 48 20.79 37.08 -3.84
N VAL A 49 19.92 38.06 -3.65
CA VAL A 49 20.09 39.39 -4.26
C VAL A 49 21.35 40.03 -3.72
N LYS A 50 22.16 40.62 -4.61
CA LYS A 50 23.35 41.42 -4.28
C LYS A 50 23.47 42.60 -5.22
N GLU A 51 24.13 43.67 -4.79
CA GLU A 51 24.40 44.85 -5.63
C GLU A 51 25.22 44.50 -6.87
N GLU A 52 26.24 43.63 -6.71
CA GLU A 52 27.11 43.16 -7.78
C GLU A 52 27.00 41.64 -7.99
N GLY A 53 25.78 41.13 -8.19
CA GLY A 53 25.55 39.71 -8.49
C GLY A 53 25.94 39.30 -9.91
N LYS A 54 26.31 38.04 -10.09
CA LYS A 54 26.65 37.42 -11.39
C LYS A 54 25.47 37.34 -12.35
N PHE A 55 24.26 37.16 -11.85
CA PHE A 55 23.05 36.98 -12.64
C PHE A 55 22.11 38.17 -12.50
N THR A 56 21.27 38.41 -13.52
CA THR A 56 20.31 39.52 -13.53
C THR A 56 18.89 39.00 -13.68
N ILE A 57 17.96 39.55 -12.89
CA ILE A 57 16.53 39.29 -13.05
C ILE A 57 16.05 39.98 -14.32
N SER A 58 15.60 39.19 -15.29
CA SER A 58 15.14 39.66 -16.59
C SER A 58 13.70 40.20 -16.51
N LYS A 59 13.25 40.88 -17.57
CA LYS A 59 11.86 41.32 -17.71
C LYS A 59 11.16 40.55 -18.84
N ARG A 60 9.89 40.23 -18.62
CA ARG A 60 8.91 39.88 -19.66
C ARG A 60 7.89 40.97 -19.78
N GLU A 61 7.55 41.34 -21.01
CA GLU A 61 6.40 42.20 -21.27
C GLU A 61 5.35 41.41 -22.06
N ARG A 62 4.12 41.38 -21.56
CA ARG A 62 2.98 40.76 -22.24
C ARG A 62 1.71 41.52 -21.91
N ASN A 63 0.95 41.89 -22.94
CA ASN A 63 -0.30 42.65 -22.80
C ASN A 63 -0.15 43.92 -21.94
N GLY A 64 0.95 44.67 -22.13
CA GLY A 64 1.27 45.88 -21.35
C GLY A 64 1.64 45.65 -19.89
N ARG A 65 1.77 44.40 -19.43
CA ARG A 65 2.25 44.06 -18.08
C ARG A 65 3.71 43.62 -18.13
N VAL A 66 4.54 44.26 -17.33
CA VAL A 66 5.94 43.86 -17.09
C VAL A 66 6.00 42.90 -15.90
N SER A 67 6.73 41.79 -16.04
CA SER A 67 6.94 40.80 -14.99
C SER A 67 8.41 40.40 -14.89
N PRO A 68 8.95 40.19 -13.68
CA PRO A 68 10.29 39.65 -13.50
C PRO A 68 10.35 38.19 -13.98
N ILE A 69 11.51 37.81 -14.53
CA ILE A 69 11.86 36.45 -14.90
C ILE A 69 13.22 36.10 -14.27
N ILE A 70 13.29 34.92 -13.68
CA ILE A 70 14.52 34.21 -13.37
C ILE A 70 14.55 32.97 -14.27
N ASP A 71 15.48 32.96 -15.22
CA ASP A 71 15.78 31.83 -16.09
C ASP A 71 17.18 31.31 -15.76
N LEU A 72 17.23 30.26 -14.95
CA LEU A 72 18.47 29.73 -14.40
C LEU A 72 18.87 28.44 -15.13
N THR A 73 20.01 28.46 -15.81
CA THR A 73 20.61 27.31 -16.51
C THR A 73 22.06 27.08 -16.06
N ALA A 74 22.26 27.10 -14.74
CA ALA A 74 23.56 27.00 -14.11
C ALA A 74 24.04 25.55 -13.98
N GLN A 75 25.36 25.32 -14.03
CA GLN A 75 25.94 23.96 -13.93
C GLN A 75 25.64 23.32 -12.57
N GLU A 76 25.55 24.16 -11.54
CA GLU A 76 25.18 23.84 -10.18
C GLU A 76 23.83 23.11 -10.09
N LEU A 77 22.88 23.40 -11.00
CA LEU A 77 21.61 22.67 -11.07
C LEU A 77 21.82 21.21 -11.48
N ALA A 78 22.76 20.95 -12.39
CA ALA A 78 23.06 19.59 -12.83
C ALA A 78 23.62 18.76 -11.68
N THR A 79 24.51 19.34 -10.88
CA THR A 79 25.15 18.71 -9.73
C THR A 79 24.17 18.44 -8.58
N VAL A 80 23.30 19.40 -8.25
CA VAL A 80 22.41 19.29 -7.07
C VAL A 80 21.14 18.50 -7.37
N PHE A 81 20.58 18.66 -8.57
CA PHE A 81 19.26 18.12 -8.92
C PHE A 81 19.36 16.96 -9.91
N ASP A 82 20.31 16.05 -9.68
CA ASP A 82 20.40 14.81 -10.46
C ASP A 82 19.32 13.80 -10.10
N GLY A 83 18.66 13.26 -11.13
CA GLY A 83 17.45 12.45 -10.97
C GLY A 83 16.25 13.20 -10.36
N VAL A 84 16.26 14.53 -10.28
CA VAL A 84 15.16 15.33 -9.71
C VAL A 84 14.27 15.89 -10.81
N GLU A 85 12.99 15.53 -10.81
CA GLU A 85 12.01 16.03 -11.79
C GLU A 85 11.21 17.24 -11.30
N MET A 86 11.00 17.32 -9.99
CA MET A 86 10.16 18.34 -9.35
C MET A 86 10.94 19.08 -8.27
N LEU A 87 10.81 20.40 -8.28
CA LEU A 87 11.45 21.30 -7.34
C LEU A 87 10.43 21.96 -6.43
N ARG A 88 10.85 22.25 -5.21
CA ARG A 88 10.20 23.18 -4.31
C ARG A 88 11.04 24.46 -4.23
N VAL A 89 10.40 25.58 -4.56
CA VAL A 89 11.01 26.91 -4.55
C VAL A 89 10.36 27.74 -3.45
N PHE A 90 11.15 28.08 -2.44
CA PHE A 90 10.75 28.89 -1.30
C PHE A 90 11.34 30.30 -1.41
N ILE A 91 10.48 31.29 -1.59
CA ILE A 91 10.86 32.69 -1.79
C ILE A 91 10.52 33.45 -0.52
N ARG A 92 11.54 33.95 0.20
CA ARG A 92 11.39 34.73 1.43
C ARG A 92 12.65 35.53 1.77
N ASN A 93 12.49 36.72 2.35
CA ASN A 93 13.57 37.52 2.94
C ASN A 93 14.77 37.75 2.00
N GLY A 94 14.53 38.10 0.73
CA GLY A 94 15.61 38.36 -0.23
C GLY A 94 16.44 37.13 -0.63
N ALA A 95 15.99 35.92 -0.27
CA ALA A 95 16.51 34.66 -0.78
C ALA A 95 15.43 33.84 -1.49
N ILE A 96 15.85 33.11 -2.54
CA ILE A 96 15.07 32.04 -3.15
C ILE A 96 15.81 30.75 -2.87
N VAL A 97 15.19 29.85 -2.11
CA VAL A 97 15.73 28.53 -1.84
C VAL A 97 15.05 27.54 -2.77
N ILE A 98 15.84 26.87 -3.60
CA ILE A 98 15.40 25.83 -4.51
C ILE A 98 15.91 24.50 -3.93
N SER A 99 14.99 23.56 -3.76
CA SER A 99 15.24 22.22 -3.22
C SER A 99 14.50 21.19 -4.08
N ALA A 100 14.87 19.92 -3.97
CA ALA A 100 14.04 18.85 -4.50
C ALA A 100 12.65 18.90 -3.84
N HIS A 101 11.62 18.50 -4.58
CA HIS A 101 10.29 18.39 -3.98
C HIS A 101 10.29 17.30 -2.91
N HIS A 102 9.68 17.57 -1.75
CA HIS A 102 9.69 16.66 -0.59
C HIS A 102 9.26 15.21 -0.91
N GLN A 103 8.34 15.00 -1.86
CA GLN A 103 7.96 13.63 -2.28
C GLN A 103 9.12 12.91 -3.01
N GLN A 104 9.91 13.62 -3.81
CA GLN A 104 11.10 13.05 -4.46
C GLN A 104 12.17 12.70 -3.43
N GLU A 105 12.40 13.58 -2.45
CA GLU A 105 13.33 13.31 -1.34
C GLU A 105 12.91 12.04 -0.58
N ARG A 106 11.61 11.85 -0.35
CA ARG A 106 11.05 10.66 0.27
C ARG A 106 11.21 9.38 -0.57
N VAL A 107 11.13 9.47 -1.90
CA VAL A 107 11.40 8.35 -2.81
C VAL A 107 12.87 7.95 -2.72
N ILE A 108 13.77 8.92 -2.81
CA ILE A 108 15.22 8.69 -2.74
C ILE A 108 15.60 8.10 -1.37
N GLU A 109 15.06 8.66 -0.29
CA GLU A 109 15.32 8.20 1.08
C GLU A 109 14.97 6.73 1.27
N ARG A 110 13.73 6.32 0.98
CA ARG A 110 13.29 4.94 1.23
C ARG A 110 13.98 3.90 0.35
N VAL A 111 14.33 4.27 -0.89
CA VAL A 111 15.09 3.39 -1.79
C VAL A 111 16.52 3.21 -1.29
N ASN A 112 17.21 4.30 -0.95
CA ASN A 112 18.57 4.23 -0.41
C ASN A 112 18.62 3.46 0.92
N ARG A 113 17.62 3.67 1.79
CA ARG A 113 17.49 2.93 3.04
C ARG A 113 17.30 1.43 2.79
N LEU A 114 16.41 1.05 1.88
CA LEU A 114 16.19 -0.35 1.52
C LEU A 114 17.48 -0.99 0.97
N ILE A 115 18.15 -0.33 0.01
CA ILE A 115 19.40 -0.84 -0.59
C ILE A 115 20.47 -1.01 0.49
N SER A 116 20.71 0.01 1.32
CA SER A 116 21.71 -0.06 2.38
C SER A 116 21.44 -1.20 3.37
N LYS A 117 20.17 -1.42 3.75
CA LYS A 117 19.81 -2.54 4.61
C LYS A 117 20.09 -3.89 3.96
N LEU A 118 19.72 -4.05 2.69
CA LEU A 118 19.96 -5.29 1.94
C LEU A 118 21.47 -5.58 1.78
N GLU A 119 22.26 -4.56 1.45
CA GLU A 119 23.72 -4.67 1.31
C GLU A 119 24.42 -5.02 2.63
N ASN A 120 23.93 -4.48 3.75
CA ASN A 120 24.45 -4.74 5.09
C ASN A 120 23.89 -6.02 5.73
N GLY A 121 22.90 -6.69 5.12
CA GLY A 121 22.20 -7.82 5.72
C GLY A 121 21.35 -7.46 6.94
N GLU A 122 20.92 -6.20 7.04
CA GLU A 122 20.05 -5.72 8.11
C GLU A 122 18.61 -6.19 7.92
N SER A 123 17.90 -6.39 9.03
CA SER A 123 16.49 -6.83 8.99
C SER A 123 15.57 -5.74 8.43
N LEU A 124 14.71 -6.15 7.48
CA LEU A 124 13.66 -5.29 6.95
C LEU A 124 12.57 -5.06 8.01
N SER A 125 12.25 -3.80 8.23
CA SER A 125 11.21 -3.34 9.14
C SER A 125 9.85 -3.41 8.45
N VAL A 126 8.91 -4.14 9.04
CA VAL A 126 7.57 -4.37 8.46
C VAL A 126 6.49 -3.68 9.28
N CYS A 127 5.58 -2.98 8.61
CA CYS A 127 4.30 -2.53 9.19
C CYS A 127 3.17 -3.45 8.72
N SER A 128 2.42 -3.98 9.67
CA SER A 128 1.24 -4.82 9.45
C SER A 128 -0.02 -4.10 9.88
N LEU A 129 -0.92 -3.83 8.93
CA LEU A 129 -2.22 -3.20 9.19
C LEU A 129 -3.33 -4.21 8.98
N PHE A 130 -4.32 -4.21 9.88
CA PHE A 130 -5.38 -5.22 9.89
C PHE A 130 -4.77 -6.63 10.02
N HIS A 131 -3.84 -6.76 10.97
CA HIS A 131 -2.93 -7.89 11.10
C HIS A 131 -3.65 -9.24 11.25
N GLY A 132 -4.84 -9.25 11.84
CA GLY A 132 -5.59 -10.45 12.15
C GLY A 132 -4.72 -11.42 12.94
N GLY A 133 -4.68 -12.68 12.49
CA GLY A 133 -3.81 -13.72 13.06
C GLY A 133 -2.41 -13.82 12.44
N GLY A 134 -1.98 -12.82 11.66
CA GLY A 134 -0.64 -12.79 11.04
C GLY A 134 -0.43 -13.76 9.88
N VAL A 135 -1.48 -14.22 9.20
CA VAL A 135 -1.38 -15.22 8.13
C VAL A 135 -0.63 -14.68 6.89
N LEU A 136 -0.98 -13.47 6.44
CA LEU A 136 -0.29 -12.80 5.34
C LEU A 136 1.16 -12.50 5.72
N ASP A 137 1.36 -11.96 6.92
CA ASP A 137 2.66 -11.61 7.47
C ASP A 137 3.60 -12.81 7.54
N LYS A 138 3.14 -13.94 8.06
CA LYS A 138 3.91 -15.20 8.10
C LYS A 138 4.32 -15.66 6.71
N ALA A 139 3.41 -15.58 5.74
CA ALA A 139 3.72 -15.98 4.37
C ALA A 139 4.78 -15.07 3.73
N ILE A 140 4.67 -13.75 3.91
CA ILE A 140 5.64 -12.78 3.39
C ILE A 140 7.00 -12.93 4.09
N HIS A 141 7.01 -13.03 5.43
CA HIS A 141 8.23 -13.26 6.21
C HIS A 141 8.95 -14.54 5.77
N ALA A 142 8.21 -15.65 5.60
CA ALA A 142 8.79 -16.90 5.09
C ALA A 142 9.36 -16.75 3.68
N GLY A 143 8.74 -15.93 2.82
CA GLY A 143 9.26 -15.59 1.49
C GLY A 143 10.58 -14.82 1.55
N PHE A 144 10.67 -13.81 2.42
CA PHE A 144 11.92 -13.07 2.66
C PHE A 144 13.02 -14.00 3.20
N HIS A 145 12.70 -14.79 4.22
CA HIS A 145 13.65 -15.73 4.82
C HIS A 145 14.19 -16.73 3.79
N LYS A 146 13.33 -17.31 2.94
CA LYS A 146 13.76 -18.22 1.85
C LYS A 146 14.68 -17.54 0.84
N SER A 147 14.59 -16.22 0.72
CA SER A 147 15.44 -15.40 -0.17
C SER A 147 16.70 -14.88 0.54
N GLY A 148 16.96 -15.30 1.78
CA GLY A 148 18.10 -14.83 2.58
C GLY A 148 17.93 -13.43 3.16
N ILE A 149 16.70 -12.88 3.14
CA ILE A 149 16.40 -11.54 3.63
C ILE A 149 15.76 -11.67 5.02
N ALA A 150 16.40 -11.10 6.03
CA ALA A 150 15.80 -10.97 7.36
C ALA A 150 14.68 -9.94 7.34
N SER A 151 13.59 -10.21 8.05
CA SER A 151 12.50 -9.24 8.24
C SER A 151 11.85 -9.43 9.61
N ALA A 152 11.33 -8.35 10.19
CA ALA A 152 10.57 -8.39 11.43
C ALA A 152 9.46 -7.34 11.42
N ILE A 153 8.35 -7.61 12.09
CA ILE A 153 7.28 -6.64 12.29
C ILE A 153 7.76 -5.58 13.28
N SER A 154 7.93 -4.35 12.81
CA SER A 154 8.22 -3.21 13.67
C SER A 154 6.93 -2.60 14.24
N VAL A 155 5.82 -2.67 13.51
CA VAL A 155 4.50 -2.21 13.98
C VAL A 155 3.41 -3.13 13.49
N ALA A 156 2.54 -3.62 14.37
CA ALA A 156 1.29 -4.27 14.01
C ALA A 156 0.09 -3.53 14.59
N VAL A 157 -0.97 -3.38 13.79
CA VAL A 157 -2.26 -2.83 14.21
C VAL A 157 -3.35 -3.86 13.96
N GLU A 158 -4.01 -4.28 15.04
CA GLU A 158 -5.18 -5.16 15.01
C GLU A 158 -6.17 -4.71 16.08
N MET A 159 -7.45 -4.65 15.76
CA MET A 159 -8.46 -4.20 16.72
C MET A 159 -8.98 -5.34 17.59
N GLU A 160 -9.02 -6.57 17.05
CA GLU A 160 -9.57 -7.74 17.71
C GLU A 160 -8.47 -8.50 18.47
N GLY A 161 -8.36 -8.26 19.79
CA GLY A 161 -7.33 -8.85 20.65
C GLY A 161 -7.16 -10.36 20.51
N LYS A 162 -8.24 -11.13 20.34
CA LYS A 162 -8.18 -12.59 20.14
C LYS A 162 -7.35 -13.03 18.93
N TYR A 163 -7.35 -12.25 17.85
CA TYR A 163 -6.57 -12.57 16.65
C TYR A 163 -5.10 -12.17 16.85
N LEU A 164 -4.90 -11.03 17.50
CA LEU A 164 -3.57 -10.56 17.86
C LEU A 164 -2.86 -11.52 18.81
N ASP A 165 -3.55 -11.97 19.87
CA ASP A 165 -3.08 -13.00 20.80
C ASP A 165 -2.72 -14.30 20.08
N SER A 166 -3.57 -14.73 19.14
CA SER A 166 -3.29 -15.91 18.31
C SER A 166 -2.02 -15.73 17.50
N SER A 167 -1.75 -14.55 16.96
CA SER A 167 -0.53 -14.29 16.18
C SER A 167 0.71 -14.26 17.07
N LEU A 168 0.65 -13.58 18.22
CA LEU A 168 1.74 -13.51 19.18
C LEU A 168 2.14 -14.89 19.69
N ALA A 169 1.15 -15.76 19.96
CA ALA A 169 1.39 -17.11 20.45
C ALA A 169 1.94 -18.06 19.38
N ASN A 170 1.52 -17.92 18.12
CA ASN A 170 1.78 -18.92 17.08
C ASN A 170 2.76 -18.48 15.97
N ASN A 171 3.14 -17.20 15.96
CA ASN A 171 4.08 -16.63 15.00
C ASN A 171 5.22 -15.85 15.70
N PRO A 172 5.92 -16.41 16.71
CA PRO A 172 6.97 -15.70 17.45
C PRO A 172 8.08 -15.18 16.54
N GLU A 173 8.34 -15.82 15.40
CA GLU A 173 9.35 -15.43 14.41
C GLU A 173 9.09 -14.07 13.73
N LEU A 174 7.84 -13.56 13.80
CA LEU A 174 7.50 -12.27 13.21
C LEU A 174 7.95 -11.09 14.07
N TRP A 175 8.24 -11.31 15.35
CA TRP A 175 8.37 -10.28 16.36
C TRP A 175 9.81 -10.20 16.88
N ASN A 176 10.21 -9.01 17.33
CA ASN A 176 11.44 -8.78 18.07
C ASN A 176 11.18 -7.85 19.27
N GLU A 177 12.22 -7.55 20.03
CA GLU A 177 12.11 -6.72 21.24
C GLU A 177 11.66 -5.26 20.97
N ASP A 178 11.85 -4.78 19.75
CA ASP A 178 11.47 -3.44 19.30
C ASP A 178 10.07 -3.40 18.64
N SER A 179 9.40 -4.55 18.50
CA SER A 179 8.07 -4.64 17.89
C SER A 179 7.03 -3.86 18.69
N ILE A 180 6.35 -2.93 18.03
CA ILE A 180 5.23 -2.19 18.61
C ILE A 180 3.92 -2.88 18.23
N VAL A 181 3.27 -3.48 19.21
CA VAL A 181 1.97 -4.15 19.05
C VAL A 181 0.86 -3.21 19.49
N ILE A 182 -0.09 -2.93 18.59
CA ILE A 182 -1.18 -1.98 18.82
C ILE A 182 -2.52 -2.70 18.71
N GLU A 183 -3.12 -3.01 19.87
CA GLU A 183 -4.51 -3.48 19.95
C GLU A 183 -5.46 -2.28 19.87
N SER A 184 -5.85 -1.88 18.66
CA SER A 184 -6.67 -0.68 18.46
C SER A 184 -7.33 -0.65 17.07
N PRO A 185 -8.51 -0.03 16.92
CA PRO A 185 -8.94 0.43 15.60
C PRO A 185 -7.87 1.33 14.99
N ILE A 186 -7.57 1.13 13.69
CA ILE A 186 -6.54 1.90 12.98
C ILE A 186 -6.77 3.42 13.07
N GLN A 187 -8.03 3.87 13.14
CA GLN A 187 -8.41 5.28 13.21
C GLN A 187 -8.02 5.96 14.53
N ALA A 188 -7.78 5.18 15.59
CA ALA A 188 -7.35 5.69 16.89
C ALA A 188 -5.83 5.79 17.01
N VAL A 189 -5.07 5.25 16.04
CA VAL A 189 -3.61 5.24 16.08
C VAL A 189 -3.07 6.59 15.62
N ASN A 190 -2.28 7.23 16.48
CA ASN A 190 -1.72 8.55 16.22
C ASN A 190 -0.32 8.47 15.60
N LEU A 191 -0.21 8.90 14.34
CA LEU A 191 1.04 8.92 13.57
C LEU A 191 1.85 10.23 13.69
N SER A 192 1.34 11.23 14.42
CA SER A 192 1.88 12.60 14.41
C SER A 192 3.20 12.79 15.18
N LYS A 193 3.62 11.83 16.01
CA LYS A 193 4.84 11.94 16.83
C LYS A 193 5.89 10.93 16.37
N ARG A 194 6.72 11.34 15.40
CA ARG A 194 7.87 10.56 14.88
C ARG A 194 7.48 9.10 14.57
N PRO A 195 6.72 8.87 13.49
CA PRO A 195 6.34 7.52 13.12
C PRO A 195 7.59 6.69 12.83
N PRO A 196 7.62 5.39 13.18
CA PRO A 196 8.77 4.53 12.88
C PRO A 196 8.95 4.43 11.37
N GLN A 197 10.19 4.38 10.91
CA GLN A 197 10.45 4.09 9.51
C GLN A 197 10.29 2.59 9.26
N VAL A 198 9.61 2.24 8.16
CA VAL A 198 9.45 0.84 7.75
C VAL A 198 9.86 0.67 6.29
N ASP A 199 10.30 -0.52 5.92
CA ASP A 199 10.73 -0.87 4.56
C ASP A 199 9.55 -1.46 3.77
N VAL A 200 8.70 -2.23 4.45
CA VAL A 200 7.53 -2.89 3.87
C VAL A 200 6.29 -2.54 4.68
N LEU A 201 5.19 -2.23 4.01
CA LEU A 201 3.87 -2.08 4.63
C LEU A 201 2.90 -3.06 3.97
N MET A 202 2.19 -3.84 4.75
CA MET A 202 1.16 -4.74 4.26
C MET A 202 -0.18 -4.50 4.94
N GLY A 203 -1.27 -4.65 4.19
CA GLY A 203 -2.62 -4.45 4.72
C GLY A 203 -3.69 -5.33 4.07
N GLY A 204 -4.38 -6.12 4.89
CA GLY A 204 -5.62 -6.81 4.53
C GLY A 204 -6.83 -5.90 4.75
N ILE A 205 -7.00 -4.87 3.90
CA ILE A 205 -8.00 -3.82 4.12
C ILE A 205 -9.42 -4.44 4.26
N PRO A 206 -10.20 -4.10 5.30
CA PRO A 206 -11.51 -4.70 5.54
C PRO A 206 -12.43 -4.67 4.31
N CYS A 207 -12.78 -5.86 3.82
CA CYS A 207 -13.53 -6.02 2.57
C CYS A 207 -15.06 -6.06 2.75
N THR A 208 -15.58 -5.87 3.97
CA THR A 208 -17.01 -6.03 4.28
C THR A 208 -17.90 -5.14 3.42
N GLY A 209 -17.42 -3.93 3.08
CA GLY A 209 -18.11 -3.03 2.15
C GLY A 209 -18.07 -3.50 0.69
N ALA A 210 -17.02 -4.19 0.24
CA ALA A 210 -16.85 -4.54 -1.18
C ALA A 210 -17.27 -5.97 -1.54
N SER A 211 -17.16 -6.92 -0.60
CA SER A 211 -17.48 -8.33 -0.84
C SER A 211 -18.95 -8.54 -1.22
N LYS A 212 -19.23 -9.50 -2.11
CA LYS A 212 -20.61 -9.83 -2.53
C LYS A 212 -21.53 -10.10 -1.34
N SER A 213 -21.08 -10.94 -0.40
CA SER A 213 -21.84 -11.27 0.81
C SER A 213 -22.04 -10.06 1.72
N GLY A 214 -21.02 -9.23 1.90
CA GLY A 214 -21.09 -8.04 2.74
C GLY A 214 -22.02 -6.97 2.16
N ARG A 215 -21.91 -6.68 0.86
CA ARG A 215 -22.79 -5.74 0.15
C ARG A 215 -24.25 -6.17 0.20
N SER A 216 -24.52 -7.44 -0.07
CA SER A 216 -25.89 -7.97 -0.03
C SER A 216 -26.47 -7.90 1.39
N LYS A 217 -25.72 -8.32 2.41
CA LYS A 217 -26.16 -8.30 3.81
C LYS A 217 -26.46 -6.89 4.31
N ASN A 218 -25.62 -5.92 3.94
CA ASN A 218 -25.72 -4.54 4.39
C ASN A 218 -26.52 -3.64 3.43
N LYS A 219 -27.06 -4.20 2.33
CA LYS A 219 -27.81 -3.47 1.30
C LYS A 219 -27.07 -2.24 0.74
N LEU A 220 -25.78 -2.42 0.46
CA LEU A 220 -24.89 -1.32 0.06
C LEU A 220 -24.86 -1.14 -1.45
N GLU A 221 -25.13 0.08 -1.90
CA GLU A 221 -24.92 0.50 -3.29
C GLU A 221 -23.42 0.65 -3.60
N PHE A 222 -22.66 1.29 -2.72
CA PHE A 222 -21.21 1.47 -2.84
C PHE A 222 -20.47 0.81 -1.68
N ALA A 223 -19.22 0.38 -1.91
CA ALA A 223 -18.45 -0.27 -0.85
C ALA A 223 -18.11 0.68 0.30
N GLU A 224 -17.89 1.94 -0.07
CA GLU A 224 -17.56 3.08 0.77
C GLU A 224 -18.72 3.47 1.70
N SER A 225 -19.95 3.06 1.39
CA SER A 225 -21.13 3.33 2.22
C SER A 225 -21.20 2.47 3.49
N HIS A 226 -20.27 1.52 3.69
CA HIS A 226 -20.20 0.75 4.93
C HIS A 226 -19.66 1.62 6.08
N GLU A 227 -20.40 1.69 7.19
CA GLU A 227 -20.09 2.56 8.34
C GLU A 227 -18.68 2.35 8.89
N GLU A 228 -18.30 1.09 9.14
CA GLU A 228 -16.98 0.77 9.70
C GLU A 228 -15.89 0.60 8.63
N ALA A 229 -16.13 -0.19 7.59
CA ALA A 229 -15.10 -0.56 6.61
C ALA A 229 -14.89 0.50 5.50
N GLY A 230 -15.88 1.33 5.22
CA GLY A 230 -15.90 2.18 4.02
C GLY A 230 -14.78 3.21 3.95
N SER A 231 -14.31 3.69 5.11
CA SER A 231 -13.22 4.68 5.21
C SER A 231 -11.86 4.08 5.54
N MET A 232 -11.73 2.76 5.67
CA MET A 232 -10.47 2.12 6.12
C MET A 232 -9.31 2.33 5.16
N PHE A 233 -9.58 2.43 3.86
CA PHE A 233 -8.56 2.74 2.85
C PHE A 233 -7.89 4.09 3.08
N PHE A 234 -8.62 5.07 3.62
CA PHE A 234 -8.07 6.39 3.92
C PHE A 234 -7.04 6.32 5.05
N ASN A 235 -7.36 5.60 6.13
CA ASN A 235 -6.42 5.38 7.24
C ASN A 235 -5.19 4.58 6.77
N PHE A 236 -5.39 3.55 5.94
CA PHE A 236 -4.29 2.83 5.29
C PHE A 236 -3.35 3.79 4.52
N LEU A 237 -3.91 4.70 3.71
CA LEU A 237 -3.11 5.69 2.98
C LEU A 237 -2.38 6.67 3.90
N GLN A 238 -2.98 7.08 5.03
CA GLN A 238 -2.29 7.89 6.04
C GLN A 238 -1.06 7.17 6.62
N PHE A 239 -1.16 5.85 6.85
CA PHE A 239 -0.01 5.06 7.29
C PHE A 239 1.08 4.98 6.21
N VAL A 240 0.72 4.76 4.95
CA VAL A 240 1.70 4.79 3.84
C VAL A 240 2.41 6.16 3.77
N GLU A 241 1.64 7.24 3.88
CA GLU A 241 2.18 8.60 3.87
C GLU A 241 3.00 8.92 5.13
N ALA A 242 2.69 8.37 6.30
CA ALA A 242 3.48 8.62 7.49
C ALA A 242 4.78 7.79 7.53
N LEU A 243 4.71 6.51 7.12
CA LEU A 243 5.79 5.54 7.33
C LEU A 243 6.78 5.44 6.15
N ASN A 244 6.41 5.96 4.98
CA ASN A 244 7.27 6.00 3.78
C ASN A 244 7.91 4.64 3.38
N PRO A 245 7.14 3.54 3.29
CA PRO A 245 7.68 2.21 2.95
C PRO A 245 8.23 2.17 1.53
N ALA A 246 9.25 1.35 1.27
CA ALA A 246 9.73 1.11 -0.09
C ALA A 246 8.79 0.17 -0.89
N VAL A 247 8.09 -0.72 -0.17
CA VAL A 247 7.14 -1.70 -0.73
C VAL A 247 5.81 -1.63 0.02
N VAL A 248 4.70 -1.59 -0.72
CA VAL A 248 3.34 -1.66 -0.17
C VAL A 248 2.62 -2.87 -0.75
N LEU A 249 2.03 -3.68 0.12
CA LEU A 249 1.24 -4.87 -0.23
C LEU A 249 -0.21 -4.68 0.22
N ILE A 250 -1.16 -4.95 -0.67
CA ILE A 250 -2.59 -4.91 -0.35
C ILE A 250 -3.22 -6.24 -0.73
N GLU A 251 -3.97 -6.81 0.20
CA GLU A 251 -4.84 -7.95 -0.06
C GLU A 251 -6.30 -7.49 0.03
N ASN A 252 -7.13 -7.96 -0.92
CA ASN A 252 -8.57 -7.77 -0.85
C ASN A 252 -9.36 -8.80 -1.65
N VAL A 253 -10.69 -8.73 -1.59
CA VAL A 253 -11.57 -9.49 -2.49
C VAL A 253 -11.45 -8.96 -3.94
N PRO A 254 -11.67 -9.80 -4.96
CA PRO A 254 -11.61 -9.36 -6.36
C PRO A 254 -12.51 -8.16 -6.68
N GLU A 255 -13.69 -8.07 -6.06
CA GLU A 255 -14.63 -6.98 -6.27
C GLU A 255 -14.08 -5.61 -5.83
N TYR A 256 -13.11 -5.59 -4.91
CA TYR A 256 -12.49 -4.35 -4.44
C TYR A 256 -11.76 -3.61 -5.56
N GLN A 257 -11.28 -4.34 -6.58
CA GLN A 257 -10.55 -3.79 -7.73
C GLN A 257 -11.30 -2.65 -8.43
N ASN A 258 -12.63 -2.73 -8.46
CA ASN A 258 -13.51 -1.80 -9.17
C ASN A 258 -14.23 -0.80 -8.24
N THR A 259 -13.74 -0.63 -7.01
CA THR A 259 -14.30 0.33 -6.04
C THR A 259 -13.67 1.71 -6.20
N ALA A 260 -14.36 2.76 -5.74
CA ALA A 260 -13.80 4.10 -5.70
C ALA A 260 -12.60 4.18 -4.74
N SER A 261 -12.62 3.38 -3.66
CA SER A 261 -11.52 3.24 -2.70
C SER A 261 -10.23 2.80 -3.39
N MET A 262 -10.30 1.76 -4.23
CA MET A 262 -9.12 1.28 -4.96
C MET A 262 -8.64 2.30 -6.00
N GLU A 263 -9.55 3.03 -6.64
CA GLU A 263 -9.19 4.09 -7.57
C GLU A 263 -8.43 5.23 -6.87
N VAL A 264 -8.86 5.63 -5.66
CA VAL A 264 -8.14 6.59 -4.84
C VAL A 264 -6.79 6.03 -4.39
N ILE A 265 -6.71 4.75 -4.00
CA ILE A 265 -5.43 4.10 -3.65
C ILE A 265 -4.45 4.19 -4.83
N ARG A 266 -4.85 3.84 -6.05
CA ARG A 266 -4.00 3.94 -7.25
C ARG A 266 -3.47 5.35 -7.46
N SER A 267 -4.37 6.33 -7.42
CA SER A 267 -4.04 7.74 -7.64
C SER A 267 -3.08 8.27 -6.58
N VAL A 268 -3.36 8.01 -5.30
CA VAL A 268 -2.53 8.48 -4.19
C VAL A 268 -1.17 7.80 -4.20
N LEU A 269 -1.10 6.47 -4.34
CA LEU A 269 0.18 5.75 -4.39
C LEU A 269 1.02 6.19 -5.60
N SER A 270 0.41 6.41 -6.78
CA SER A 270 1.14 6.98 -7.92
C SER A 270 1.71 8.37 -7.58
N SER A 271 0.91 9.24 -6.94
CA SER A 271 1.36 10.58 -6.53
C SER A 271 2.47 10.56 -5.46
N LEU A 272 2.56 9.49 -4.65
CA LEU A 272 3.61 9.28 -3.65
C LEU A 272 4.87 8.61 -4.25
N GLY A 273 4.89 8.37 -5.56
CA GLY A 273 6.02 7.83 -6.30
C GLY A 273 6.12 6.31 -6.24
N TYR A 274 4.99 5.61 -6.30
CA TYR A 274 4.96 4.14 -6.45
C TYR A 274 4.42 3.73 -7.82
N SER A 275 4.96 2.63 -8.35
CA SER A 275 4.40 1.88 -9.46
C SER A 275 3.61 0.69 -8.93
N LEU A 276 2.34 0.58 -9.32
CA LEU A 276 1.43 -0.46 -8.84
C LEU A 276 1.30 -1.58 -9.86
N GLN A 277 1.20 -2.81 -9.35
CA GLN A 277 0.85 -4.00 -10.10
C GLN A 277 -0.26 -4.74 -9.37
N GLU A 278 -1.27 -5.21 -10.10
CA GLU A 278 -2.46 -5.87 -9.56
C GLU A 278 -2.68 -7.21 -10.24
N ARG A 279 -3.00 -8.23 -9.45
CA ARG A 279 -3.33 -9.55 -9.98
C ARG A 279 -4.34 -10.25 -9.07
N ILE A 280 -5.29 -10.96 -9.68
CA ILE A 280 -6.17 -11.85 -8.92
C ILE A 280 -5.49 -13.21 -8.84
N LEU A 281 -5.15 -13.65 -7.63
CA LEU A 281 -4.60 -14.98 -7.37
C LEU A 281 -5.69 -15.89 -6.82
N ASP A 282 -5.76 -17.14 -7.30
CA ASP A 282 -6.60 -18.19 -6.71
C ASP A 282 -5.74 -19.11 -5.85
N GLY A 283 -6.08 -19.27 -4.57
CA GLY A 283 -5.40 -20.22 -3.69
C GLY A 283 -5.29 -21.62 -4.30
N ASN A 284 -6.30 -22.07 -5.06
CA ASN A 284 -6.28 -23.39 -5.65
C ASN A 284 -5.21 -23.56 -6.73
N GLU A 285 -5.00 -22.53 -7.54
CA GLU A 285 -3.92 -22.47 -8.52
C GLU A 285 -2.55 -22.28 -7.84
N PHE A 286 -2.54 -21.67 -6.65
CA PHE A 286 -1.34 -21.38 -5.85
C PHE A 286 -1.02 -22.45 -4.79
N GLY A 287 -1.56 -23.65 -4.97
CA GLY A 287 -1.12 -24.83 -4.23
C GLY A 287 -1.89 -25.14 -2.95
N VAL A 288 -3.08 -24.55 -2.72
CA VAL A 288 -3.99 -24.99 -1.65
C VAL A 288 -5.23 -25.70 -2.20
N ILE A 289 -5.92 -26.49 -1.38
CA ILE A 289 -7.16 -27.18 -1.81
C ILE A 289 -8.36 -26.21 -1.92
N GLU A 290 -8.34 -25.08 -1.21
CA GLU A 290 -9.42 -24.10 -1.22
C GLU A 290 -9.39 -23.22 -2.48
N ARG A 291 -10.52 -23.13 -3.19
CA ARG A 291 -10.74 -22.07 -4.19
C ARG A 291 -11.02 -20.75 -3.50
N ARG A 292 -10.03 -19.87 -3.50
CA ARG A 292 -10.08 -18.58 -2.82
C ARG A 292 -9.37 -17.54 -3.66
N LYS A 293 -10.16 -16.79 -4.43
CA LYS A 293 -9.67 -15.66 -5.23
C LYS A 293 -9.46 -14.44 -4.36
N ARG A 294 -8.32 -13.77 -4.55
CA ARG A 294 -7.95 -12.50 -3.90
C ARG A 294 -7.28 -11.57 -4.88
N LEU A 295 -7.64 -10.29 -4.79
CA LEU A 295 -6.88 -9.21 -5.37
C LEU A 295 -5.61 -9.05 -4.54
N CYS A 296 -4.47 -9.20 -5.20
CA CYS A 296 -3.16 -8.88 -4.67
C CYS A 296 -2.64 -7.65 -5.39
N VAL A 297 -2.24 -6.64 -4.62
CA VAL A 297 -1.63 -5.42 -5.14
C VAL A 297 -0.25 -5.29 -4.55
N VAL A 298 0.74 -5.02 -5.42
CA VAL A 298 2.10 -4.69 -5.04
C VAL A 298 2.41 -3.31 -5.57
N ALA A 299 2.72 -2.37 -4.69
CA ALA A 299 3.22 -1.05 -5.06
C ALA A 299 4.69 -0.95 -4.68
N LEU A 300 5.54 -0.69 -5.66
CA LEU A 300 6.98 -0.54 -5.49
C LEU A 300 7.36 0.93 -5.67
N SER A 301 8.23 1.44 -4.81
CA SER A 301 8.79 2.77 -4.99
C SER A 301 9.46 2.90 -6.35
N HIS A 302 9.29 4.05 -7.02
CA HIS A 302 10.12 4.39 -8.19
C HIS A 302 11.60 4.26 -7.84
N GLY A 303 12.38 3.67 -8.75
CA GLY A 303 13.76 3.25 -8.52
C GLY A 303 13.92 1.79 -8.08
N ILE A 304 12.81 1.05 -7.87
CA ILE A 304 12.81 -0.40 -7.69
C ILE A 304 12.20 -1.04 -8.94
N ASP A 305 13.05 -1.64 -9.77
CA ASP A 305 12.68 -2.23 -11.05
C ASP A 305 12.83 -3.76 -11.06
N GLY A 306 12.32 -4.42 -12.11
CA GLY A 306 12.57 -5.84 -12.37
C GLY A 306 11.61 -6.83 -11.70
N PHE A 307 10.58 -6.34 -10.99
CA PHE A 307 9.51 -7.18 -10.46
C PHE A 307 8.28 -7.15 -11.39
N GLU A 308 7.70 -8.32 -11.64
CA GLU A 308 6.46 -8.48 -12.41
C GLU A 308 5.51 -9.44 -11.69
N LEU A 309 4.42 -8.92 -11.12
CA LEU A 309 3.43 -9.70 -10.37
C LEU A 309 2.76 -10.78 -11.22
N GLU A 310 2.61 -10.53 -12.52
CA GLU A 310 2.03 -11.50 -13.46
C GLU A 310 2.92 -12.73 -13.65
N LYS A 311 4.23 -12.61 -13.42
CA LYS A 311 5.19 -13.72 -13.52
C LYS A 311 5.28 -14.55 -12.24
N VAL A 312 4.65 -14.14 -11.14
CA VAL A 312 4.66 -14.90 -9.89
C VAL A 312 4.03 -16.28 -10.11
N GLN A 313 4.76 -17.32 -9.69
CA GLN A 313 4.37 -18.72 -9.82
C GLN A 313 4.10 -19.36 -8.46
N PRO A 314 3.29 -20.44 -8.40
CA PRO A 314 3.13 -21.24 -7.20
C PRO A 314 4.46 -21.84 -6.73
N VAL A 315 4.71 -21.80 -5.43
CA VAL A 315 5.93 -22.39 -4.81
C VAL A 315 5.71 -23.83 -4.32
N ARG A 316 4.48 -24.34 -4.46
CA ARG A 316 4.11 -25.71 -4.10
C ARG A 316 2.96 -26.19 -4.97
N THR A 317 2.87 -27.51 -5.12
CA THR A 317 1.70 -28.17 -5.73
C THR A 317 0.74 -28.58 -4.61
N LYS A 318 -0.56 -28.41 -4.85
CA LYS A 318 -1.60 -28.88 -3.92
C LYS A 318 -1.73 -30.40 -3.96
N GLU A 319 -2.32 -30.95 -2.91
CA GLU A 319 -2.76 -32.33 -2.86
C GLU A 319 -3.82 -32.62 -3.95
N SER A 320 -3.91 -33.89 -4.36
CA SER A 320 -4.81 -34.28 -5.45
C SER A 320 -6.27 -34.26 -5.01
N ARG A 321 -6.55 -34.72 -3.78
CA ARG A 321 -7.90 -34.87 -3.24
C ARG A 321 -8.01 -34.27 -1.84
N ILE A 322 -9.21 -33.88 -1.44
CA ILE A 322 -9.48 -33.39 -0.08
C ILE A 322 -9.10 -34.43 0.98
N GLN A 323 -9.38 -35.72 0.75
CA GLN A 323 -9.05 -36.79 1.69
C GLN A 323 -7.56 -36.86 2.06
N ASP A 324 -6.68 -36.36 1.18
CA ASP A 324 -5.24 -36.35 1.39
C ASP A 324 -4.82 -35.37 2.51
N ILE A 325 -5.70 -34.42 2.87
CA ILE A 325 -5.48 -33.43 3.94
C ILE A 325 -6.42 -33.61 5.14
N LEU A 326 -7.31 -34.61 5.12
CA LEU A 326 -8.24 -34.84 6.22
C LEU A 326 -7.58 -35.66 7.33
N GLU A 327 -7.87 -35.29 8.58
CA GLU A 327 -7.57 -36.15 9.73
C GLU A 327 -8.50 -37.39 9.72
N PRO A 328 -8.00 -38.58 10.09
CA PRO A 328 -8.86 -39.75 10.24
C PRO A 328 -9.79 -39.58 11.45
N VAL A 329 -11.09 -39.36 11.19
CA VAL A 329 -12.12 -39.25 12.24
C VAL A 329 -13.03 -40.48 12.18
N PRO A 330 -13.12 -41.28 13.26
CA PRO A 330 -14.04 -42.43 13.33
C PRO A 330 -15.49 -42.04 13.05
N LEU A 331 -16.25 -42.90 12.37
CA LEU A 331 -17.64 -42.60 11.96
C LEU A 331 -18.62 -42.43 13.14
N ASP A 332 -18.28 -43.00 14.29
CA ASP A 332 -19.01 -42.87 15.56
C ASP A 332 -18.57 -41.65 16.39
N SER A 333 -17.64 -40.84 15.88
CA SER A 333 -17.21 -39.62 16.57
C SER A 333 -18.32 -38.59 16.68
N GLU A 334 -18.43 -37.96 17.86
CA GLU A 334 -19.32 -36.81 18.11
C GLU A 334 -19.00 -35.56 17.25
N ARG A 335 -17.87 -35.56 16.54
CA ARG A 335 -17.53 -34.54 15.55
C ARG A 335 -18.46 -34.59 14.33
N TRP A 336 -19.02 -35.75 14.01
CA TRP A 336 -20.01 -35.89 12.94
C TRP A 336 -21.36 -35.36 13.40
N LYS A 337 -21.96 -34.50 12.57
CA LYS A 337 -23.27 -33.91 12.82
C LYS A 337 -24.10 -34.01 11.55
N SER A 338 -25.39 -34.30 11.69
CA SER A 338 -26.31 -34.17 10.56
C SER A 338 -26.70 -32.71 10.37
N PHE A 339 -26.93 -32.34 9.11
CA PHE A 339 -27.29 -30.98 8.72
C PHE A 339 -28.52 -30.99 7.82
N ASP A 340 -29.49 -31.83 8.19
CA ASP A 340 -30.71 -32.08 7.42
C ASP A 340 -31.52 -30.78 7.25
N TYR A 341 -31.52 -29.91 8.27
CA TYR A 341 -32.15 -28.59 8.18
C TYR A 341 -31.57 -27.72 7.06
N LEU A 342 -30.28 -27.88 6.70
CA LEU A 342 -29.69 -27.15 5.57
C LEU A 342 -30.13 -27.74 4.24
N ALA A 343 -30.41 -29.05 4.16
CA ALA A 343 -31.02 -29.68 3.00
C ALA A 343 -32.42 -29.13 2.76
N GLU A 344 -33.24 -29.09 3.81
CA GLU A 344 -34.58 -28.51 3.76
C GLU A 344 -34.54 -27.02 3.40
N LYS A 345 -33.60 -26.27 3.97
CA LYS A 345 -33.40 -24.85 3.63
C LYS A 345 -33.04 -24.67 2.16
N GLU A 346 -32.14 -25.47 1.61
CA GLU A 346 -31.76 -25.43 0.20
C GLU A 346 -32.96 -25.64 -0.72
N LEU A 347 -33.82 -26.62 -0.42
CA LEU A 347 -35.06 -26.85 -1.16
C LEU A 347 -36.01 -25.65 -1.07
N ARG A 348 -36.23 -25.11 0.14
CA ARG A 348 -37.10 -23.94 0.36
C ARG A 348 -36.58 -22.68 -0.33
N ASP A 349 -35.27 -22.42 -0.24
CA ASP A 349 -34.66 -21.24 -0.86
C ASP A 349 -34.67 -21.35 -2.39
N LYS A 350 -34.42 -22.53 -2.95
CA LYS A 350 -34.57 -22.79 -4.39
C LYS A 350 -36.00 -22.54 -4.87
N ALA A 351 -37.01 -23.02 -4.13
CA ALA A 351 -38.42 -22.78 -4.44
C ALA A 351 -38.80 -21.28 -4.37
N ALA A 352 -38.15 -20.53 -3.48
CA ALA A 352 -38.33 -19.09 -3.33
C ALA A 352 -37.45 -18.24 -4.28
N GLY A 353 -36.71 -18.85 -5.21
CA GLY A 353 -35.83 -18.15 -6.14
C GLY A 353 -34.58 -17.53 -5.49
N LYS A 354 -34.19 -18.00 -4.30
CA LYS A 354 -32.99 -17.56 -3.58
C LYS A 354 -31.79 -18.42 -3.93
N GLY A 355 -30.59 -17.84 -3.87
CA GLY A 355 -29.33 -18.48 -4.31
C GLY A 355 -28.57 -19.29 -3.28
N PHE A 356 -29.22 -19.76 -2.20
CA PHE A 356 -28.54 -20.61 -1.21
C PHE A 356 -28.40 -22.04 -1.75
N SER A 357 -27.20 -22.60 -1.66
CA SER A 357 -26.91 -23.99 -1.99
C SER A 357 -25.87 -24.54 -1.02
N ARG A 358 -25.91 -25.84 -0.77
CA ARG A 358 -24.87 -26.55 -0.01
C ARG A 358 -23.73 -26.94 -0.92
N GLN A 359 -22.56 -27.18 -0.33
CA GLN A 359 -21.46 -27.85 -1.00
C GLN A 359 -21.19 -29.15 -0.26
N LEU A 360 -21.61 -30.25 -0.87
CA LEU A 360 -21.36 -31.60 -0.37
C LEU A 360 -20.03 -32.07 -0.96
N LEU A 361 -19.13 -32.54 -0.12
CA LEU A 361 -17.82 -33.04 -0.50
C LEU A 361 -17.69 -34.46 0.04
N THR A 362 -17.07 -35.36 -0.71
CA THR A 362 -16.91 -36.77 -0.29
C THR A 362 -15.49 -37.08 0.16
N GLY A 363 -14.56 -36.15 -0.06
CA GLY A 363 -13.13 -36.36 0.13
C GLY A 363 -12.40 -36.63 -1.19
N ASP A 364 -13.09 -37.17 -2.20
CA ASP A 364 -12.50 -37.41 -3.53
C ASP A 364 -12.39 -36.14 -4.39
N ASP A 365 -13.00 -35.04 -3.95
CA ASP A 365 -12.98 -33.77 -4.66
C ASP A 365 -11.57 -33.19 -4.75
N GLU A 366 -11.23 -32.55 -5.88
CA GLU A 366 -9.92 -31.92 -6.07
C GLU A 366 -9.78 -30.54 -5.41
N PHE A 367 -10.90 -29.97 -4.96
CA PHE A 367 -10.93 -28.66 -4.32
C PHE A 367 -12.17 -28.52 -3.43
N CYS A 368 -12.08 -27.64 -2.44
CA CYS A 368 -13.26 -27.10 -1.75
C CYS A 368 -13.53 -25.67 -2.21
N GLY A 369 -14.77 -25.21 -2.06
CA GLY A 369 -15.12 -23.81 -2.19
C GLY A 369 -14.50 -22.95 -1.07
N THR A 370 -14.81 -21.67 -1.06
CA THR A 370 -14.26 -20.73 -0.07
C THR A 370 -14.77 -21.00 1.35
N ILE A 371 -13.86 -21.13 2.31
CA ILE A 371 -14.16 -21.19 3.75
C ILE A 371 -14.42 -19.76 4.25
N GLY A 372 -15.69 -19.48 4.54
CA GLY A 372 -16.16 -18.18 5.01
C GLY A 372 -16.11 -18.03 6.52
N LYS A 373 -16.18 -16.78 7.00
CA LYS A 373 -16.15 -16.46 8.44
C LYS A 373 -17.26 -17.13 9.26
N ASP A 374 -18.40 -17.41 8.65
CA ASP A 374 -19.57 -18.01 9.30
C ASP A 374 -19.55 -19.56 9.25
N TYR A 375 -18.43 -20.16 8.82
CA TYR A 375 -18.29 -21.61 8.69
C TYR A 375 -18.50 -22.34 10.02
N ALA A 376 -17.83 -21.89 11.09
CA ALA A 376 -17.97 -22.47 12.43
C ALA A 376 -19.39 -22.33 13.02
N MET A 377 -20.12 -21.28 12.62
CA MET A 377 -21.51 -21.05 13.01
C MET A 377 -22.50 -21.95 12.27
N GLN A 378 -22.04 -22.71 11.29
CA GLN A 378 -22.84 -23.67 10.51
C GLN A 378 -24.01 -23.02 9.75
N LYS A 379 -23.94 -21.72 9.45
CA LYS A 379 -25.11 -20.95 9.00
C LYS A 379 -25.26 -20.80 7.48
N TYR A 380 -24.21 -21.00 6.67
CA TYR A 380 -24.28 -20.84 5.21
C TYR A 380 -23.16 -21.62 4.48
N ARG A 381 -23.40 -22.06 3.23
CA ARG A 381 -22.46 -22.76 2.32
C ARG A 381 -21.40 -23.56 3.09
N THR A 382 -21.86 -24.45 3.96
CA THR A 382 -20.98 -25.25 4.79
C THR A 382 -20.53 -26.45 3.98
N PHE A 383 -19.22 -26.71 4.01
CA PHE A 383 -18.60 -27.95 3.57
C PHE A 383 -19.02 -29.06 4.50
N HIS A 384 -19.49 -30.16 3.93
CA HIS A 384 -19.77 -31.36 4.70
C HIS A 384 -19.02 -32.46 3.98
N CYS A 385 -18.00 -33.00 4.64
CA CYS A 385 -17.45 -34.27 4.23
C CYS A 385 -18.52 -35.31 4.55
N SER A 386 -19.08 -35.97 3.54
CA SER A 386 -19.99 -37.09 3.78
C SER A 386 -19.16 -38.37 3.89
N SER A 387 -19.53 -39.24 4.84
CA SER A 387 -18.88 -40.53 5.06
C SER A 387 -19.23 -41.61 4.03
N GLY A 388 -19.77 -41.22 2.87
CA GLY A 388 -20.18 -42.17 1.84
C GLY A 388 -21.46 -42.94 2.21
N THR A 389 -22.60 -42.39 1.84
CA THR A 389 -23.66 -42.99 1.00
C THR A 389 -24.76 -41.93 0.87
N ALA A 390 -25.34 -41.84 -0.32
CA ALA A 390 -26.26 -40.79 -0.76
C ALA A 390 -27.54 -40.66 0.09
#